data_AF-A0A933TGG3-F1
#
_entry.id   AF-A0A933TGG3-F1
#
_cell.length_a   1.000
_cell.length_b   1.000
_cell.length_c   1.000
_cell.angle_alpha   90.00
_cell.angle_beta   90.00
_cell.angle_gamma   90.00
#
_symmetry.space_group_name_H-M   'P 1'
#
loop_
_entity.id
_entity.type
_entity.pdbx_description
1 polymer ?
#
loop_
_entity_poly.entity_id
_entity_poly.type
_entity_poly.pdbx_seq_one_letter_code
_entity_poly.pdbx_strand_id
1 'polypeptide(L)'
;MLVAADAETSAWSGAARRWVLYDGRSLPGPLKLQSGAAALALPGPEPEAAAGALAALAGLDLETLDAALERRLRAEPSESAAARIQAARRAFASAAQQAGSARLSLASSGRRLPLLCGPEALGLGALAAGCTCFFAPEPGRGRGAAAWLLGLAARGGLSSCPASDENAALGAAAGAAAAGARALADLTAGSLAAAAEMLRCCAESGLPVVVL
;
A
#
# COMPACT_ATOMS: atom_id res chain seq x y z
N MET A 1 13.28 -1.41 14.32
CA MET A 1 12.84 -1.24 12.91
C MET A 1 13.48 -2.35 12.11
N LEU A 2 12.67 -3.29 11.58
CA LEU A 2 13.15 -4.39 10.75
C LEU A 2 13.36 -3.89 9.33
N VAL A 3 14.62 -3.75 8.95
CA VAL A 3 15.02 -3.39 7.58
C VAL A 3 15.58 -4.64 6.94
N ALA A 4 15.02 -5.02 5.78
CA ALA A 4 15.54 -6.05 4.91
C ALA A 4 16.24 -5.32 3.75
N ALA A 5 17.57 -5.36 3.70
CA ALA A 5 18.36 -4.71 2.66
C ALA A 5 19.06 -5.74 1.78
N ASP A 6 19.13 -5.47 0.48
CA ASP A 6 20.00 -6.17 -0.46
C ASP A 6 21.44 -5.68 -0.26
N ALA A 7 22.37 -6.61 -0.13
CA ALA A 7 23.72 -6.37 0.36
C ALA A 7 24.68 -5.81 -0.72
N GLU A 8 24.21 -4.98 -1.66
CA GLU A 8 25.09 -4.36 -2.65
C GLU A 8 25.69 -3.02 -2.19
N THR A 9 25.16 -2.35 -1.17
CA THR A 9 25.51 -0.94 -0.88
C THR A 9 26.34 -0.65 0.38
N SER A 10 26.92 -1.64 1.06
CA SER A 10 27.89 -1.31 2.12
C SER A 10 28.96 -2.38 2.37
N ALA A 11 30.17 -2.11 1.86
CA ALA A 11 31.49 -2.44 2.42
C ALA A 11 31.87 -3.89 2.81
N TRP A 12 31.09 -4.92 2.46
CA TRP A 12 31.42 -6.31 2.79
C TRP A 12 31.54 -7.16 1.52
N SER A 13 32.77 -7.36 1.06
CA SER A 13 33.08 -8.18 -0.11
C SER A 13 33.01 -9.67 0.21
N GLY A 14 32.16 -10.41 -0.53
CA GLY A 14 32.25 -11.87 -0.59
C GLY A 14 30.91 -12.60 -0.61
N ALA A 15 30.42 -12.85 -1.82
CA ALA A 15 29.55 -13.97 -2.24
C ALA A 15 28.18 -14.21 -1.55
N ALA A 16 27.17 -14.31 -2.43
CA ALA A 16 25.77 -14.69 -2.24
C ALA A 16 24.82 -13.60 -1.71
N ARG A 17 23.78 -13.30 -2.50
CA ARG A 17 22.62 -12.45 -2.15
C ARG A 17 22.03 -12.91 -0.82
N ARG A 18 22.27 -12.16 0.25
CA ARG A 18 21.85 -12.48 1.62
C ARG A 18 21.04 -11.32 2.17
N TRP A 19 19.76 -11.56 2.42
CA TRP A 19 18.90 -10.63 3.14
C TRP A 19 19.32 -10.59 4.61
N VAL A 20 19.50 -9.39 5.17
CA VAL A 20 19.83 -9.18 6.58
C VAL A 20 18.65 -8.47 7.26
N LEU A 21 18.15 -9.00 8.38
CA LEU A 21 17.17 -8.35 9.23
C LEU A 21 17.87 -7.55 10.33
N TYR A 22 17.68 -6.24 10.34
CA TYR A 22 18.18 -5.35 11.40
C TYR A 22 17.17 -5.17 12.54
N ASP A 23 17.61 -5.18 13.80
CA ASP A 23 16.80 -4.68 14.92
C ASP A 23 17.36 -3.33 15.41
N GLY A 24 16.68 -2.24 15.04
CA GLY A 24 17.08 -0.88 15.40
C GLY A 24 16.96 -0.48 16.88
N ARG A 25 16.76 -1.39 17.84
CA ARG A 25 16.72 -1.06 19.29
C ARG A 25 18.06 -1.22 20.01
N SER A 26 19.10 -1.72 19.35
CA SER A 26 20.44 -1.83 19.93
C SER A 26 21.48 -1.79 18.82
N LEU A 27 22.38 -0.80 18.81
CA LEU A 27 23.64 -0.92 18.08
C LEU A 27 24.75 -1.06 19.11
N PRO A 28 25.54 -2.15 19.00
CA PRO A 28 26.85 -1.99 18.38
C PRO A 28 27.14 -3.07 17.31
N GLY A 29 26.28 -3.20 16.30
CA GLY A 29 26.52 -4.06 15.13
C GLY A 29 25.26 -4.77 14.61
N PRO A 30 25.32 -5.42 13.42
CA PRO A 30 24.22 -6.27 12.96
C PRO A 30 23.94 -7.34 14.01
N LEU A 31 22.67 -7.73 14.17
CA LEU A 31 22.33 -8.98 14.87
C LEU A 31 23.12 -10.10 14.19
N LYS A 32 24.21 -10.53 14.80
CA LYS A 32 24.89 -11.77 14.43
C LYS A 32 23.94 -12.90 14.81
N LEU A 33 23.11 -13.31 13.86
CA LEU A 33 22.61 -14.67 13.83
C LEU A 33 23.86 -15.54 13.99
N GLN A 34 24.01 -16.22 15.13
CA GLN A 34 25.23 -16.92 15.46
C GLN A 34 25.57 -17.83 14.29
N SER A 35 26.75 -17.57 13.73
CA SER A 35 27.29 -18.24 12.57
C SER A 35 27.47 -19.74 12.85
N GLY A 36 26.41 -20.48 12.62
CA GLY A 36 26.43 -21.89 12.23
C GLY A 36 25.72 -21.98 10.89
N ALA A 37 26.42 -21.68 9.79
CA ALA A 37 26.02 -22.02 8.42
C ALA A 37 24.58 -21.66 7.96
N ALA A 38 23.97 -20.60 8.51
CA ALA A 38 22.73 -20.04 7.98
C ALA A 38 22.77 -18.51 8.01
N ALA A 39 23.74 -17.87 7.34
CA ALA A 39 23.35 -17.26 6.07
C ALA A 39 22.11 -17.96 5.50
N LEU A 40 20.92 -17.41 5.75
CA LEU A 40 19.70 -17.76 5.06
C LEU A 40 20.00 -17.61 3.56
N ALA A 41 20.53 -18.67 2.97
CA ALA A 41 20.62 -18.90 1.55
C ALA A 41 19.18 -19.15 1.12
N LEU A 42 18.42 -18.06 1.08
CA LEU A 42 17.06 -18.04 0.57
C LEU A 42 17.16 -18.55 -0.87
N PRO A 43 16.47 -19.65 -1.22
CA PRO A 43 16.41 -20.07 -2.60
C PRO A 43 15.57 -19.03 -3.37
N GLY A 44 16.25 -18.11 -4.04
CA GLY A 44 15.66 -17.13 -4.96
C GLY A 44 15.54 -15.70 -4.39
N PRO A 45 15.66 -14.66 -5.24
CA PRO A 45 15.47 -13.25 -4.87
C PRO A 45 14.00 -12.83 -4.77
N GLU A 46 13.09 -13.71 -4.34
CA GLU A 46 11.65 -13.45 -4.41
C GLU A 46 11.11 -12.84 -3.11
N PRO A 47 10.31 -11.76 -3.17
CA PRO A 47 9.76 -11.08 -1.99
C PRO A 47 8.90 -12.02 -1.13
N GLU A 48 8.37 -13.11 -1.69
CA GLU A 48 7.59 -14.12 -0.98
C GLU A 48 8.45 -14.97 -0.03
N ALA A 49 9.71 -15.26 -0.39
CA ALA A 49 10.64 -15.96 0.49
C ALA A 49 10.94 -15.09 1.73
N ALA A 50 11.17 -13.78 1.53
CA ALA A 50 11.35 -12.83 2.62
C ALA A 50 10.08 -12.72 3.49
N ALA A 51 8.89 -12.68 2.87
CA ALA A 51 7.62 -12.69 3.60
C ALA A 51 7.43 -13.95 4.45
N GLY A 52 7.82 -15.12 3.95
CA GLY A 52 7.77 -16.38 4.70
C GLY A 52 8.69 -16.38 5.92
N ALA A 53 9.93 -15.90 5.76
CA ALA A 53 10.85 -15.76 6.89
C ALA A 53 10.34 -14.77 7.95
N LEU A 54 9.82 -13.61 7.51
CA LEU A 54 9.21 -12.61 8.39
C LEU A 54 7.99 -13.14 9.13
N ALA A 55 7.12 -13.90 8.46
CA ALA A 55 5.94 -14.49 9.07
C ALA A 55 6.32 -15.44 10.22
N ALA A 56 7.35 -16.27 10.03
CA ALA A 56 7.85 -17.16 11.08
C ALA A 56 8.42 -16.39 12.28
N LEU A 57 9.19 -15.33 12.03
CA LEU A 57 9.73 -14.45 13.08
C LEU A 57 8.63 -13.67 13.81
N ALA A 58 7.56 -13.33 13.10
CA ALA A 58 6.38 -12.64 13.63
C ALA A 58 5.44 -13.57 14.43
N GLY A 59 5.71 -14.88 14.46
CA GLY A 59 4.87 -15.86 15.15
C GLY A 59 3.55 -16.16 14.44
N LEU A 60 3.43 -15.85 13.15
CA LEU A 60 2.28 -16.23 12.34
C LEU A 60 2.32 -17.73 12.01
N ASP A 61 1.15 -18.35 11.85
CA ASP A 61 1.06 -19.72 11.36
C ASP A 61 1.20 -19.81 9.83
N LEU A 62 1.52 -21.03 9.35
CA LEU A 62 1.73 -21.30 7.93
C LEU A 62 0.44 -21.12 7.11
N GLU A 63 -0.72 -21.41 7.70
CA GLU A 63 -2.02 -21.29 7.03
C GLU A 63 -2.34 -19.84 6.69
N THR A 64 -2.04 -18.92 7.61
CA THR A 64 -2.19 -17.47 7.44
C THR A 64 -1.27 -16.95 6.33
N LEU A 65 -0.02 -17.44 6.27
CA LEU A 65 0.91 -17.11 5.20
C LEU A 65 0.39 -17.61 3.83
N ASP A 66 0.00 -18.88 3.75
CA ASP A 66 -0.48 -19.50 2.51
C ASP A 66 -1.73 -18.77 1.98
N ALA A 67 -2.71 -18.52 2.85
CA ALA A 67 -3.93 -17.79 2.49
C ALA A 67 -3.67 -16.34 2.02
N ALA A 68 -2.58 -15.72 2.48
CA ALA A 68 -2.18 -14.39 2.02
C ALA A 68 -1.48 -14.45 0.64
N LEU A 69 -0.59 -15.42 0.44
CA LEU A 69 0.15 -15.61 -0.81
C LEU A 69 -0.77 -16.05 -1.95
N GLU A 70 -1.66 -17.01 -1.72
CA GLU A 70 -2.64 -17.47 -2.71
C GLU A 70 -3.54 -16.33 -3.19
N ARG A 71 -3.93 -15.43 -2.28
CA ARG A 71 -4.74 -14.26 -2.62
C ARG A 71 -3.96 -13.26 -3.46
N ARG A 72 -2.70 -13.02 -3.10
CA ARG A 72 -1.81 -12.06 -3.78
C ARG A 72 -1.43 -12.53 -5.18
N LEU A 73 -1.14 -13.82 -5.33
CA LEU A 73 -0.64 -14.40 -6.58
C LEU A 73 -1.74 -14.97 -7.47
N ARG A 74 -3.02 -14.78 -7.11
CA ARG A 74 -4.17 -15.34 -7.85
C ARG A 74 -4.21 -14.96 -9.33
N ALA A 75 -3.74 -13.75 -9.67
CA ALA A 75 -3.74 -13.24 -11.03
C ALA A 75 -2.48 -13.62 -11.84
N GLU A 76 -1.51 -14.28 -11.21
CA GLU A 76 -0.25 -14.67 -11.82
C GLU A 76 -0.35 -16.08 -12.46
N PRO A 77 0.55 -16.44 -13.39
CA PRO A 77 0.63 -17.79 -13.92
C PRO A 77 0.80 -18.84 -12.81
N SER A 78 0.03 -19.93 -12.87
CA SER A 78 -0.06 -20.93 -11.79
C SER A 78 1.27 -21.57 -11.44
N GLU A 79 2.14 -21.82 -12.42
CA GLU A 79 3.45 -22.45 -12.21
C GLU A 79 4.42 -21.51 -11.47
N SER A 80 4.44 -20.21 -11.84
CA SER A 80 5.24 -19.19 -11.14
C SER A 80 4.72 -18.94 -9.73
N ALA A 81 3.39 -18.89 -9.56
CA ALA A 81 2.76 -18.72 -8.25
C ALA A 81 3.09 -19.88 -7.29
N ALA A 82 3.01 -21.13 -7.78
CA ALA A 82 3.31 -22.32 -6.98
C ALA A 82 4.78 -22.36 -6.53
N ALA A 83 5.72 -22.01 -7.42
CA ALA A 83 7.15 -21.94 -7.10
C ALA A 83 7.43 -20.92 -5.98
N ARG A 84 6.82 -19.72 -6.07
CA ARG A 84 6.93 -18.64 -5.07
C ARG A 84 6.36 -19.03 -3.71
N ILE A 85 5.19 -19.67 -3.70
CA ILE A 85 4.58 -20.18 -2.46
C ILE A 85 5.49 -21.24 -1.82
N GLN A 86 6.05 -22.15 -2.62
CA GLN A 86 6.98 -23.15 -2.10
C GLN A 86 8.26 -22.52 -1.54
N ALA A 87 8.79 -21.47 -2.18
CA ALA A 87 9.93 -20.72 -1.67
C ALA A 87 9.62 -20.05 -0.32
N ALA A 88 8.44 -19.44 -0.18
CA ALA A 88 7.96 -18.86 1.07
C ALA A 88 7.86 -19.89 2.20
N ARG A 89 7.27 -21.06 1.92
CA ARG A 89 7.13 -22.15 2.91
C ARG A 89 8.49 -22.67 3.39
N ARG A 90 9.46 -22.82 2.48
CA ARG A 90 10.85 -23.22 2.82
C ARG A 90 11.52 -22.18 3.72
N ALA A 91 11.37 -20.90 3.38
CA ALA A 91 11.91 -19.80 4.16
C ALA A 91 11.26 -19.71 5.56
N PHE A 92 9.95 -19.90 5.64
CA PHE A 92 9.20 -19.97 6.91
C PHE A 92 9.73 -21.10 7.81
N ALA A 93 9.84 -22.33 7.28
CA ALA A 93 10.32 -23.47 8.05
C ALA A 93 11.76 -23.26 8.56
N SER A 94 12.65 -22.74 7.72
CA SER A 94 14.02 -22.41 8.10
C SER A 94 14.06 -21.34 9.20
N ALA A 95 13.30 -20.26 9.06
CA ALA A 95 13.24 -19.19 10.03
C ALA A 95 12.63 -19.65 11.36
N ALA A 96 11.58 -20.48 11.33
CA ALA A 96 10.92 -21.00 12.52
C ALA A 96 11.84 -21.86 13.40
N GLN A 97 12.74 -22.64 12.77
CA GLN A 97 13.77 -23.43 13.46
C GLN A 97 14.87 -22.55 14.07
N GLN A 98 15.21 -21.44 13.43
CA GLN A 98 16.29 -20.53 13.84
C GLN A 98 15.82 -19.39 14.75
N ALA A 99 14.51 -19.21 14.89
CA ALA A 99 13.90 -18.02 15.48
C ALA A 99 14.31 -17.78 16.94
N GLY A 100 14.75 -18.81 17.70
CA GLY A 100 15.28 -18.67 19.05
C GLY A 100 14.51 -17.64 19.92
N SER A 101 15.24 -16.65 20.45
CA SER A 101 14.70 -15.49 21.17
C SER A 101 14.28 -14.31 20.28
N ALA A 102 14.46 -14.39 18.97
CA ALA A 102 14.12 -13.35 18.00
C ALA A 102 12.64 -13.38 17.57
N ARG A 103 11.80 -14.21 18.21
CA ARG A 103 10.35 -14.23 17.96
C ARG A 103 9.72 -12.94 18.46
N LEU A 104 9.06 -12.23 17.55
CA LEU A 104 8.20 -11.11 17.89
C LEU A 104 6.87 -11.67 18.40
N SER A 105 6.47 -11.28 19.60
CA SER A 105 5.12 -11.56 20.09
C SER A 105 4.19 -10.46 19.60
N LEU A 106 3.61 -10.64 18.41
CA LEU A 106 2.56 -9.75 17.92
C LEU A 106 1.24 -10.11 18.59
N ALA A 107 0.60 -9.14 19.23
CA ALA A 107 -0.74 -9.32 19.77
C ALA A 107 -1.74 -9.46 18.60
N SER A 108 -2.49 -10.55 18.58
CA SER A 108 -3.63 -10.71 17.66
C SER A 108 -4.92 -10.39 18.40
N SER A 109 -5.76 -9.56 17.78
CA SER A 109 -7.10 -9.28 18.29
C SER A 109 -8.13 -10.35 17.88
N GLY A 110 -7.75 -11.28 16.97
CA GLY A 110 -8.66 -12.26 16.36
C GLY A 110 -9.73 -11.66 15.45
N ARG A 111 -9.83 -10.33 15.35
CA ARG A 111 -10.84 -9.62 14.55
C ARG A 111 -10.35 -9.44 13.12
N ARG A 112 -11.17 -9.87 12.16
CA ARG A 112 -10.97 -9.53 10.74
C ARG A 112 -11.47 -8.11 10.50
N LEU A 113 -10.54 -7.16 10.39
CA LEU A 113 -10.82 -5.78 10.06
C LEU A 113 -10.45 -5.49 8.61
N PRO A 114 -11.18 -4.60 7.91
CA PRO A 114 -10.74 -4.12 6.60
C PRO A 114 -9.43 -3.33 6.76
N LEU A 115 -8.49 -3.56 5.85
CA LEU A 115 -7.32 -2.71 5.70
C LEU A 115 -7.66 -1.64 4.67
N LEU A 116 -7.50 -0.38 5.05
CA LEU A 116 -7.82 0.78 4.23
C LEU A 116 -6.61 1.70 4.17
N CYS A 117 -6.23 2.10 2.97
CA CYS A 117 -5.28 3.17 2.75
C CYS A 117 -6.01 4.52 2.83
N GLY A 118 -5.29 5.59 3.20
CA GLY A 118 -5.87 6.94 3.34
C GLY A 118 -6.73 7.38 2.14
N PRO A 119 -6.25 7.26 0.89
CA PRO A 119 -7.04 7.60 -0.30
C PRO A 119 -8.33 6.75 -0.45
N GLU A 120 -8.28 5.47 -0.11
CA GLU A 120 -9.44 4.57 -0.17
C GLU A 120 -10.47 4.97 0.89
N ALA A 121 -10.00 5.34 2.10
CA ALA A 121 -10.86 5.82 3.17
C ALA A 121 -11.56 7.14 2.80
N LEU A 122 -10.85 8.07 2.15
CA LEU A 122 -11.43 9.32 1.63
C LEU A 122 -12.51 9.06 0.57
N GLY A 123 -12.20 8.19 -0.39
CA GLY A 123 -13.16 7.79 -1.42
C GLY A 123 -14.40 7.09 -0.83
N LEU A 124 -14.22 6.17 0.12
CA LEU A 124 -15.33 5.54 0.83
C LEU A 124 -16.16 6.55 1.61
N GLY A 125 -15.52 7.52 2.27
CA GLY A 125 -16.21 8.59 2.98
C GLY A 125 -17.06 9.44 2.04
N ALA A 126 -16.52 9.81 0.87
CA ALA A 126 -17.26 10.53 -0.16
C ALA A 126 -18.49 9.73 -0.63
N LEU A 127 -18.33 8.44 -0.90
CA LEU A 127 -19.43 7.56 -1.30
C LEU A 127 -20.49 7.40 -0.21
N ALA A 128 -20.07 7.19 1.04
CA ALA A 128 -20.98 7.10 2.18
C ALA A 128 -21.74 8.41 2.42
N ALA A 129 -21.12 9.55 2.10
CA ALA A 129 -21.75 10.85 2.10
C ALA A 129 -22.64 11.12 0.87
N GLY A 130 -22.82 10.15 -0.04
CA GLY A 130 -23.65 10.28 -1.24
C GLY A 130 -23.03 11.15 -2.33
N CYS A 131 -21.71 11.25 -2.39
CA CYS A 131 -21.00 11.88 -3.51
C CYS A 131 -21.26 11.07 -4.79
N THR A 132 -21.76 11.75 -5.82
CA THR A 132 -22.08 11.13 -7.12
C THR A 132 -21.15 11.59 -8.23
N CYS A 133 -20.33 12.63 -8.00
CA CYS A 133 -19.45 13.20 -9.01
C CYS A 133 -18.06 13.51 -8.43
N PHE A 134 -17.00 13.26 -9.20
CA PHE A 134 -15.66 13.75 -8.83
C PHE A 134 -14.86 14.17 -10.06
N PHE A 135 -13.98 15.15 -9.86
CA PHE A 135 -13.19 15.77 -10.92
C PHE A 135 -11.73 15.92 -10.49
N ALA A 136 -10.81 15.60 -11.41
CA ALA A 136 -9.38 15.72 -11.21
C ALA A 136 -8.70 16.06 -12.55
N PRO A 137 -7.65 16.90 -12.57
CA PRO A 137 -6.95 17.27 -13.80
C PRO A 137 -6.19 16.09 -14.42
N GLU A 138 -5.47 15.36 -13.58
CA GLU A 138 -4.95 14.03 -13.90
C GLU A 138 -5.32 13.17 -12.68
N PRO A 139 -6.18 12.16 -12.83
CA PRO A 139 -6.44 11.24 -11.73
C PRO A 139 -5.11 10.56 -11.39
N GLY A 140 -4.45 11.06 -10.34
CA GLY A 140 -3.02 10.91 -10.13
C GLY A 140 -2.57 9.46 -10.29
N ARG A 141 -1.46 9.24 -11.00
CA ARG A 141 -0.81 7.95 -11.32
C ARG A 141 -0.89 6.88 -10.20
N GLY A 142 -2.06 6.31 -9.96
CA GLY A 142 -2.38 5.44 -8.81
C GLY A 142 -2.28 6.07 -7.41
N ARG A 143 -2.29 7.41 -7.27
CA ARG A 143 -2.14 8.10 -5.97
C ARG A 143 -3.21 9.18 -5.82
N GLY A 144 -4.10 9.02 -4.84
CA GLY A 144 -5.21 9.94 -4.57
C GLY A 144 -6.55 9.22 -4.48
N ALA A 145 -7.57 9.89 -3.94
CA ALA A 145 -8.90 9.30 -3.78
C ALA A 145 -9.56 9.09 -5.15
N ALA A 146 -9.33 9.99 -6.10
CA ALA A 146 -9.80 9.95 -7.48
C ALA A 146 -9.32 8.71 -8.23
N ALA A 147 -8.07 8.28 -8.03
CA ALA A 147 -7.57 7.05 -8.67
C ALA A 147 -8.35 5.81 -8.22
N TRP A 148 -8.68 5.74 -6.92
CA TRP A 148 -9.51 4.66 -6.37
C TRP A 148 -10.97 4.80 -6.80
N LEU A 149 -11.52 6.01 -6.76
CA LEU A 149 -12.88 6.31 -7.19
C LEU A 149 -13.10 6.03 -8.68
N LEU A 150 -12.11 6.21 -9.55
CA LEU A 150 -12.20 5.83 -10.98
C LEU A 150 -12.40 4.33 -11.18
N GLY A 151 -11.68 3.51 -10.40
CA GLY A 151 -11.86 2.06 -10.42
C GLY A 151 -13.30 1.66 -10.05
N LEU A 152 -13.98 2.46 -9.23
CA LEU A 152 -15.38 2.29 -8.88
C LEU A 152 -16.34 2.93 -9.90
N ALA A 153 -16.00 4.09 -10.46
CA ALA A 153 -16.80 4.76 -11.48
C ALA A 153 -17.01 3.88 -12.71
N ALA A 154 -15.99 3.09 -13.08
CA ALA A 154 -16.09 2.08 -14.13
C ALA A 154 -17.17 1.00 -13.85
N ARG A 155 -17.58 0.82 -12.60
CA ARG A 155 -18.62 -0.14 -12.16
C ARG A 155 -20.00 0.52 -12.00
N GLY A 156 -20.13 1.81 -12.31
CA GLY A 156 -21.36 2.60 -12.22
C GLY A 156 -21.56 3.32 -10.88
N GLY A 157 -22.39 4.36 -10.87
CA GLY A 157 -22.78 5.11 -9.67
C GLY A 157 -21.94 6.34 -9.32
N LEU A 158 -20.86 6.59 -10.06
CA LEU A 158 -20.06 7.81 -9.97
C LEU A 158 -19.83 8.38 -11.38
N SER A 159 -20.05 9.68 -11.53
CA SER A 159 -19.71 10.42 -12.75
C SER A 159 -18.35 11.09 -12.57
N SER A 160 -17.49 10.96 -13.57
CA SER A 160 -16.21 11.66 -13.61
C SER A 160 -15.84 12.01 -15.04
N CYS A 161 -15.21 13.16 -15.21
CA CYS A 161 -14.57 13.57 -16.45
C CYS A 161 -13.18 14.10 -16.08
N PRO A 162 -12.11 13.68 -16.79
CA PRO A 162 -10.81 14.32 -16.65
C PRO A 162 -10.93 15.83 -16.91
N ALA A 163 -10.41 16.65 -15.99
CA ALA A 163 -10.35 18.09 -16.17
C ALA A 163 -9.04 18.48 -16.87
N SER A 164 -8.99 19.65 -17.50
CA SER A 164 -7.75 20.14 -18.14
C SER A 164 -6.71 20.59 -17.13
N ASP A 165 -7.17 21.16 -16.01
CA ASP A 165 -6.38 21.79 -14.97
C ASP A 165 -7.19 21.85 -13.66
N GLU A 166 -6.57 22.37 -12.60
CA GLU A 166 -7.17 22.44 -11.27
C GLU A 166 -8.36 23.39 -11.18
N ASN A 167 -8.38 24.48 -11.96
CA ASN A 167 -9.54 25.39 -12.01
C ASN A 167 -10.73 24.71 -12.69
N ALA A 168 -10.47 23.96 -13.78
CA ALA A 168 -11.49 23.19 -14.47
C ALA A 168 -12.05 22.07 -13.57
N ALA A 169 -11.19 21.39 -12.78
CA ALA A 169 -11.64 20.37 -11.84
C ALA A 169 -12.55 20.96 -10.75
N LEU A 170 -12.10 22.04 -10.09
CA LEU A 170 -12.89 22.72 -9.05
C LEU A 170 -14.16 23.34 -9.64
N GLY A 171 -14.09 23.87 -10.86
CA GLY A 171 -15.24 24.44 -11.54
C GLY A 171 -16.29 23.43 -11.93
N ALA A 172 -15.89 22.26 -12.40
CA ALA A 172 -16.80 21.16 -12.67
C ALA A 172 -17.46 20.65 -11.38
N ALA A 173 -16.70 20.55 -10.28
CA ALA A 173 -17.26 20.21 -8.97
C ALA A 173 -18.28 21.27 -8.49
N ALA A 174 -17.97 22.55 -8.64
CA ALA A 174 -18.87 23.65 -8.30
C ALA A 174 -20.15 23.66 -9.16
N GLY A 175 -20.02 23.42 -10.46
CA GLY A 175 -21.17 23.31 -11.37
C GLY A 175 -22.07 22.13 -11.02
N ALA A 176 -21.49 20.98 -10.68
CA ALA A 176 -22.24 19.83 -10.20
C ALA A 176 -22.95 20.13 -8.86
N ALA A 177 -22.28 20.82 -7.94
CA ALA A 177 -22.88 21.26 -6.69
C ALA A 177 -24.05 22.25 -6.90
N ALA A 178 -23.90 23.21 -7.82
CA ALA A 178 -24.97 24.13 -8.19
C ALA A 178 -26.18 23.41 -8.79
N ALA A 179 -25.97 22.29 -9.50
CA ALA A 179 -27.02 21.42 -10.02
C ALA A 179 -27.64 20.48 -8.96
N GLY A 180 -27.20 20.55 -7.70
CA GLY A 180 -27.73 19.76 -6.58
C GLY A 180 -27.04 18.42 -6.36
N ALA A 181 -25.98 18.09 -7.11
CA ALA A 181 -25.18 16.89 -6.87
C ALA A 181 -24.19 17.11 -5.72
N ARG A 182 -23.83 16.03 -5.02
CA ARG A 182 -22.66 16.06 -4.12
C ARG A 182 -21.43 15.73 -4.96
N ALA A 183 -20.51 16.67 -5.04
CA ALA A 183 -19.32 16.58 -5.86
C ALA A 183 -18.07 16.98 -5.09
N LEU A 184 -16.92 16.48 -5.55
CA LEU A 184 -15.61 16.86 -5.03
C LEU A 184 -14.60 17.09 -6.15
N ALA A 185 -13.58 17.89 -5.87
CA ALA A 185 -12.37 17.99 -6.67
C ALA A 185 -11.20 17.32 -5.92
N ASP A 186 -10.44 16.45 -6.58
CA ASP A 186 -9.22 15.85 -6.02
C ASP A 186 -8.02 16.58 -6.63
N LEU A 187 -7.30 17.34 -5.80
CA LEU A 187 -6.16 18.15 -6.19
C LEU A 187 -4.91 17.67 -5.44
N THR A 188 -3.75 17.77 -6.09
CA THR A 188 -2.48 17.49 -5.40
C THR A 188 -2.12 18.65 -4.46
N ALA A 189 -1.39 18.36 -3.37
CA ALA A 189 -1.01 19.36 -2.37
C ALA A 189 -0.29 20.60 -2.95
N GLY A 190 0.47 20.45 -4.04
CA GLY A 190 1.16 21.56 -4.70
C GLY A 190 0.27 22.36 -5.66
N SER A 191 -0.92 21.87 -5.96
CA SER A 191 -1.78 22.36 -7.04
C SER A 191 -2.99 23.18 -6.55
N LEU A 192 -3.26 23.19 -5.24
CA LEU A 192 -4.34 24.01 -4.66
C LEU A 192 -4.19 25.51 -4.97
N ALA A 193 -2.96 26.01 -5.01
CA ALA A 193 -2.69 27.40 -5.36
C ALA A 193 -3.10 27.75 -6.81
N ALA A 194 -3.02 26.78 -7.73
CA ALA A 194 -3.45 26.96 -9.12
C ALA A 194 -4.98 27.10 -9.22
N ALA A 195 -5.73 26.52 -8.28
CA ALA A 195 -7.19 26.63 -8.18
C ALA A 195 -7.68 27.78 -7.29
N ALA A 196 -6.80 28.65 -6.79
CA ALA A 196 -7.17 29.65 -5.78
C ALA A 196 -8.25 30.63 -6.26
N GLU A 197 -8.21 31.02 -7.53
CA GLU A 197 -9.20 31.92 -8.11
C GLU A 197 -10.58 31.25 -8.20
N MET A 198 -10.63 29.99 -8.62
CA MET A 198 -11.89 29.25 -8.67
C MET A 198 -12.43 28.96 -7.26
N LEU A 199 -11.56 28.73 -6.29
CA LEU A 199 -11.95 28.58 -4.88
C LEU A 199 -12.59 29.87 -4.33
N ARG A 200 -12.02 31.03 -4.65
CA ARG A 200 -12.59 32.34 -4.30
C ARG A 200 -13.96 32.52 -4.94
N CYS A 201 -14.10 32.20 -6.22
CA CYS A 201 -15.39 32.24 -6.93
C CYS A 201 -16.45 31.35 -6.26
N CYS A 202 -16.09 30.14 -5.85
CA CYS A 202 -17.00 29.23 -5.12
C CYS A 202 -17.43 29.81 -3.78
N ALA A 203 -16.50 30.41 -3.02
CA ALA A 203 -16.78 31.02 -1.73
C ALA A 203 -17.70 32.25 -1.85
N GLU A 204 -17.43 33.14 -2.81
CA GLU A 204 -18.26 34.32 -3.08
C GLU A 204 -19.67 33.93 -3.55
N SER A 205 -19.78 32.83 -4.31
CA SER A 205 -21.06 32.31 -4.82
C SER A 205 -21.85 31.48 -3.79
N GLY A 206 -21.25 31.16 -2.63
CA GLY A 206 -21.85 30.29 -1.61
C GLY A 206 -22.06 28.84 -2.08
N LEU A 207 -21.28 28.37 -3.06
CA LEU A 207 -21.41 27.02 -3.61
C LEU A 207 -20.70 25.99 -2.70
N PRO A 208 -21.38 24.90 -2.31
CA PRO A 208 -20.78 23.89 -1.44
C PRO A 208 -19.85 22.98 -2.26
N VAL A 209 -18.55 23.16 -2.08
CA VAL A 209 -17.51 22.34 -2.74
C VAL A 209 -16.59 21.71 -1.72
N VAL A 210 -16.16 20.47 -2.01
CA VAL A 210 -15.14 19.74 -1.23
C VAL A 210 -13.91 19.59 -2.10
N VAL A 211 -12.75 19.94 -1.54
CA VAL A 211 -11.44 19.72 -2.16
C VAL A 211 -10.70 18.68 -1.32
N LEU A 212 -10.21 17.63 -1.97
CA LEU A 212 -9.33 16.61 -1.40
C LEU A 212 -7.88 16.87 -1.79
#